data_AF-A0A392R287-F1
#
_entry.id   AF-A0A392R287-F1
#
_cell.length_a   1.000
_cell.length_b   1.000
_cell.length_c   1.000
_cell.angle_alpha   90.00
_cell.angle_beta   90.00
_cell.angle_gamma   90.00
#
_symmetry.space_group_name_H-M   'P 1'
#
loop_
_entity.id
_entity.type
_entity.pdbx_description
1 polymer ?
#
loop_
_entity_poly.entity_id
_entity_poly.type
_entity_poly.pdbx_seq_one_letter_code
_entity_poly.pdbx_strand_id
1 'polypeptide(L)' 'MDRNEAVFYEQYEAHMKAQDEQKVVASASAAAASHGSPIFTYGELGLDDPADFHNFMDPPASG' A
#
# COMPACT_ATOMS: atom_id res chain seq x y z
N MET A 1 -6.76 38.12 -1.00
CA MET A 1 -7.08 36.78 -0.48
C MET A 1 -7.83 36.94 0.81
N ASP A 2 -8.91 36.18 0.96
CA ASP A 2 -9.68 36.16 2.21
C ASP A 2 -8.92 35.41 3.31
N ARG A 3 -9.18 35.73 4.57
CA ARG A 3 -8.50 35.07 5.70
C ARG A 3 -8.79 33.57 5.75
N ASN A 4 -10.01 33.16 5.37
CA ASN A 4 -10.39 31.76 5.28
C ASN A 4 -9.62 31.05 4.15
N GLU A 5 -9.39 31.76 3.04
CA GLU A 5 -8.64 31.24 1.90
C GLU A 5 -7.15 31.02 2.23
N ALA A 6 -6.54 31.95 2.97
CA ALA A 6 -5.15 31.81 3.43
C ALA A 6 -4.97 30.61 4.38
N VAL A 7 -5.90 30.43 5.32
CA VAL A 7 -5.88 29.30 6.26
C VAL A 7 -6.06 27.96 5.55
N PHE A 8 -6.91 27.91 4.52
CA PHE A 8 -7.11 26.71 3.72
C PHE A 8 -5.81 26.27 3.02
N TYR A 9 -5.10 27.20 2.38
CA TYR A 9 -3.84 26.87 1.70
C TYR A 9 -2.72 26.49 2.68
N GLU A 10 -2.62 27.15 3.83
CA GLU A 10 -1.63 26.80 4.86
C GLU A 10 -1.84 25.38 5.39
N GLN A 11 -3.09 25.01 5.66
CA GLN A 11 -3.46 23.66 6.09
C GLN A 11 -3.29 22.64 4.95
N TYR A 12 -3.57 23.05 3.71
CA TYR A 12 -3.32 22.24 2.53
C TYR A 12 -1.82 21.91 2.38
N GLU A 13 -0.94 22.89 2.50
CA GLU A 13 0.50 22.63 2.41
C GLU A 13 1.03 21.81 3.59
N ALA A 14 0.51 22.05 4.80
CA ALA A 14 0.89 21.28 5.98
C ALA A 14 0.53 19.79 5.84
N HIS A 15 -0.66 19.45 5.33
CA HIS A 15 -1.02 18.04 5.14
C HIS A 15 -0.22 17.38 4.00
N MET A 16 0.02 18.10 2.89
CA MET A 16 0.82 17.60 1.77
C MET A 16 2.24 17.26 2.24
N LYS A 17 2.85 18.17 3.00
CA LYS A 17 4.19 17.96 3.55
C LYS A 17 4.24 16.77 4.51
N ALA A 18 3.25 16.64 5.41
CA ALA A 18 3.17 15.51 6.32
C ALA A 18 2.97 14.17 5.57
N GLN A 19 2.17 14.17 4.50
CA GLN A 19 1.96 12.99 3.65
C GLN A 19 3.23 12.60 2.91
N ASP A 20 3.97 13.56 2.37
CA ASP A 20 5.24 13.30 1.68
C ASP A 20 6.31 12.76 2.64
N GLU A 21 6.41 13.32 3.85
CA GLU A 21 7.28 12.79 4.91
C GLU A 21 6.89 11.36 5.29
N GLN A 22 5.59 11.06 5.44
CA GLN A 22 5.11 9.69 5.68
C GLN A 22 5.43 8.74 4.52
N LYS A 23 5.29 9.18 3.26
CA LYS A 23 5.67 8.38 2.09
C LYS A 23 7.14 8.04 2.08
N VAL A 24 8.01 8.99 2.42
CA VAL A 24 9.45 8.76 2.52
C VAL A 24 9.77 7.73 3.60
N VAL A 25 9.14 7.83 4.78
CA VAL A 25 9.31 6.87 5.88
C VAL A 25 8.79 5.48 5.48
N ALA A 26 7.60 5.41 4.87
CA ALA A 26 7.02 4.15 4.41
C ALA A 26 7.88 3.49 3.32
N SER A 27 8.39 4.27 2.37
CA SER A 27 9.28 3.78 1.31
C SER A 27 10.61 3.29 1.88
N ALA A 28 11.23 4.01 2.81
CA ALA A 28 12.45 3.57 3.48
C ALA A 28 12.23 2.27 4.29
N SER A 29 11.08 2.15 4.96
CA SER A 29 10.69 0.94 5.68
C SER A 29 10.45 -0.24 4.74
N ALA A 30 9.75 -0.04 3.63
CA ALA A 30 9.54 -1.06 2.60
C ALA A 30 10.87 -1.51 1.97
N ALA A 31 11.78 -0.57 1.69
CA ALA A 31 13.12 -0.89 1.21
C ALA A 31 13.88 -1.74 2.25
N ALA A 32 13.89 -1.34 3.52
CA ALA A 32 14.53 -2.10 4.59
C ALA A 32 13.93 -3.51 4.77
N ALA A 33 12.61 -3.65 4.65
CA ALA A 33 11.93 -4.96 4.68
C ALA A 33 12.26 -5.82 3.45
N SER A 34 12.42 -5.20 2.27
CA SER A 34 12.77 -5.90 1.03
C SER A 34 14.21 -6.40 0.99
N HIS A 35 15.13 -5.77 1.73
CA HIS A 35 16.56 -6.10 1.74
C HIS A 35 16.92 -7.51 2.29
N GLY A 36 15.95 -8.25 2.81
CA GLY A 36 16.12 -9.65 3.25
C GLY A 36 14.87 -10.52 3.04
N SER A 37 13.87 -10.02 2.33
CA SER A 37 12.64 -10.78 2.07
C SER A 37 12.83 -11.68 0.84
N PRO A 38 12.39 -12.95 0.89
CA PRO A 38 12.37 -13.78 -0.30
C PRO A 38 11.51 -13.11 -1.38
N ILE A 39 12.08 -12.94 -2.57
CA ILE A 39 11.35 -12.44 -3.73
C ILE A 39 10.61 -13.64 -4.31
N PHE A 40 9.29 -13.64 -4.16
CA PHE A 40 8.40 -14.56 -4.85
C PHE A 40 7.85 -13.87 -6.11
N THR A 41 7.84 -14.57 -7.22
CA THR A 41 7.11 -14.12 -8.40
C THR A 41 5.61 -14.38 -8.22
N TYR A 42 4.75 -13.61 -8.89
CA TYR A 42 3.30 -13.84 -8.81
C TYR A 42 2.92 -15.30 -9.17
N GLY A 43 3.68 -15.95 -10.07
CA GLY A 43 3.48 -17.35 -10.44
C GLY A 43 3.94 -18.38 -9.42
N GLU A 44 4.98 -18.06 -8.65
CA GLU A 44 5.40 -18.89 -7.53
C GLU A 44 4.37 -18.85 -6.38
N LEU A 45 3.62 -17.75 -6.27
CA LEU A 45 2.52 -17.61 -5.31
C LEU A 45 1.19 -18.19 -5.82
N GLY A 46 1.14 -18.72 -7.05
CA GLY A 46 -0.11 -19.19 -7.68
C GLY A 46 -1.13 -18.06 -7.90
N LEU A 47 -0.70 -16.80 -7.91
CA LEU A 47 -1.56 -15.62 -8.10
C LEU A 47 -1.73 -15.25 -9.58
N ASP A 48 -0.98 -15.89 -10.46
CA ASP A 48 -1.06 -15.74 -11.92
C ASP A 48 -2.31 -16.40 -12.52
N ASP A 49 -2.82 -17.46 -11.88
CA ASP A 49 -4.02 -18.17 -12.32
C ASP A 49 -5.21 -17.80 -11.42
N PRO A 50 -6.17 -17.00 -11.92
CA PRO A 50 -7.35 -16.66 -11.15
C PRO A 50 -8.21 -17.87 -10.77
N ALA A 51 -8.07 -19.02 -11.47
CA ALA A 51 -8.76 -20.26 -11.11
C ALA A 51 -8.21 -20.89 -9.82
N ASP A 52 -6.90 -20.81 -9.56
CA ASP A 52 -6.28 -21.35 -8.35
C ASP A 52 -6.63 -20.53 -7.10
N PHE A 53 -6.78 -19.21 -7.25
CA PHE A 53 -7.26 -18.35 -6.15
C PHE A 53 -8.72 -18.67 -5.77
N HIS A 54 -9.56 -19.02 -6.75
CA HIS A 54 -10.93 -19.47 -6.50
C HIS A 54 -10.96 -20.78 -5.69
N ASN A 55 -10.10 -21.75 -6.00
CA ASN A 55 -10.00 -23.00 -5.22
C ASN A 55 -9.60 -22.78 -3.76
N PHE A 56 -8.81 -21.74 -3.47
CA PHE A 56 -8.44 -21.38 -2.10
C PHE A 56 -9.61 -20.74 -1.32
N MET A 57 -10.46 -19.96 -1.99
CA MET A 57 -11.60 -19.28 -1.39
C MET A 57 -12.87 -20.14 -1.34
N ASP A 58 -12.91 -21.24 -2.08
CA ASP A 58 -13.99 -22.21 -1.98
C ASP A 58 -13.88 -22.98 -0.67
N PRO A 59 -14.80 -22.79 0.29
CA PRO A 59 -14.80 -23.58 1.50
C PRO A 59 -15.01 -25.05 1.12
N PRO A 60 -14.35 -26.01 1.80
CA PRO A 60 -14.57 -27.42 1.53
C PRO A 60 -16.06 -27.71 1.67
N ALA A 61 -16.62 -28.46 0.72
CA ALA A 61 -18.02 -28.84 0.74
C ALA A 61 -18.33 -29.42 2.13
N SER A 62 -19.20 -28.73 2.87
CA SER A 62 -19.67 -29.16 4.18
C SER A 62 -20.28 -30.54 4.02
N GLY A 63 -19.56 -31.58 4.43
CA GLY A 63 -20.05 -32.94 4.59
C GLY A 63 -20.81 -33.12 5.89
#